data_AF-A0AA86QYP6-F1
#
_entry.id   AF-A0AA86QYP6-F1
#
_cell.length_a   1.000
_cell.length_b   1.000
_cell.length_c   1.000
_cell.angle_alpha   90.00
_cell.angle_beta   90.00
_cell.angle_gamma   90.00
#
_symmetry.space_group_name_H-M   'P 1'
#
loop_
_entity.id
_entity.type
_entity.pdbx_description
1 polymer ?
#
loop_
_entity_poly.entity_id
_entity_poly.type
_entity_poly.pdbx_seq_one_letter_code
_entity_poly.pdbx_strand_id
1 'polypeptide(L)'
;MQEFVSSRGIPREQPEIVRYYNNNYKGVDYVDQLTKNIKFPGRCTRWTTRMFIYFMQVILVNGFSLMKLLHPEYKEIKITDYVESIIDQMKINLTKYEIKATPRKIEGCNQPVVSPIKGPVIEAYNVYTKLSLQYFHCKQLTKF
;
A
#
# COMPACT_ATOMS: atom_id res chain seq x y z
N MET A 1 11.39 13.09 -33.97
CA MET A 1 10.24 14.01 -33.84
C MET A 1 8.98 13.21 -34.16
N GLN A 2 7.97 13.19 -33.29
CA GLN A 2 6.68 12.59 -33.63
C GLN A 2 5.88 13.59 -34.47
N GLU A 3 5.69 13.29 -35.75
CA GLU A 3 4.88 14.11 -36.65
C GLU A 3 3.40 13.92 -36.35
N PHE A 4 2.68 15.02 -36.15
CA PHE A 4 1.24 14.99 -35.98
C PHE A 4 0.59 15.06 -37.36
N VAL A 5 -0.17 14.04 -37.76
CA VAL A 5 -0.87 14.03 -39.03
C VAL A 5 -2.18 14.79 -38.87
N SER A 6 -2.35 15.89 -39.60
CA SER A 6 -3.63 16.59 -39.69
C SER A 6 -4.71 15.62 -40.22
N SER A 7 -5.98 15.84 -39.90
CA SER A 7 -7.11 15.13 -40.53
C SER A 7 -7.14 15.23 -42.06
N ARG A 8 -6.33 16.12 -42.66
CA ARG A 8 -6.08 16.24 -44.11
C ARG A 8 -4.80 15.54 -44.60
N GLY A 9 -4.14 14.72 -43.78
CA GLY A 9 -2.92 13.99 -44.15
C GLY A 9 -1.64 14.85 -44.20
N ILE A 10 -1.71 16.13 -43.84
CA ILE A 10 -0.55 17.04 -43.88
C ILE A 10 0.23 16.89 -42.56
N PRO A 11 1.54 16.56 -42.61
CA PRO A 11 2.37 16.51 -41.41
C PRO A 11 2.54 17.93 -40.87
N ARG A 12 2.23 18.10 -39.58
CA ARG A 12 2.47 19.36 -38.86
C ARG A 12 3.35 19.10 -37.65
N GLU A 13 4.26 20.02 -37.40
CA GLU A 13 4.97 20.06 -36.13
C GLU A 13 3.99 20.46 -35.02
N GLN A 14 4.06 19.73 -33.91
CA GLN A 14 3.29 20.07 -32.74
C GLN A 14 3.80 21.38 -32.13
N PRO A 15 2.92 22.35 -31.79
CA PRO A 15 3.37 23.58 -31.14
C PRO A 15 4.12 23.26 -29.85
N GLU A 16 5.18 24.02 -29.57
CA GLU A 16 6.07 23.75 -28.44
C GLU A 16 5.32 23.65 -27.11
N ILE A 17 4.34 24.51 -26.89
CA ILE A 17 3.48 24.52 -25.69
C ILE A 17 2.75 23.18 -25.54
N VAL A 18 2.18 22.65 -26.63
CA VAL A 18 1.43 21.39 -26.60
C VAL A 18 2.38 20.21 -26.42
N ARG A 19 3.58 20.26 -27.02
CA ARG A 19 4.63 19.26 -26.80
C ARG A 19 5.08 19.23 -25.34
N TYR A 20 5.32 20.40 -24.75
CA TYR A 20 5.70 20.53 -23.34
C TYR A 20 4.59 20.00 -22.42
N TYR A 21 3.34 20.39 -22.66
CA TYR A 21 2.19 19.86 -21.92
C TYR A 21 2.13 18.34 -22.01
N ASN A 22 2.17 17.79 -23.24
CA ASN A 22 2.05 16.35 -23.50
C ASN A 22 3.13 15.50 -22.83
N ASN A 23 4.33 16.05 -22.68
CA ASN A 23 5.44 15.37 -22.02
C ASN A 23 5.30 15.35 -20.48
N ASN A 24 4.57 16.29 -19.88
CA ASN A 24 4.53 16.45 -18.42
C ASN A 24 3.18 16.11 -17.76
N TYR A 25 2.05 16.15 -18.47
CA TYR A 25 0.72 15.99 -17.85
C TYR A 25 0.43 14.59 -17.27
N LYS A 26 1.17 13.56 -17.70
CA LYS A 26 0.86 12.15 -17.42
C LYS A 26 1.27 11.66 -16.04
N GLY A 27 1.88 12.50 -15.20
CA GLY A 27 2.40 12.09 -13.90
C GLY A 27 1.33 11.51 -12.98
N VAL A 28 0.18 12.18 -12.87
CA VAL A 28 -0.93 11.74 -12.02
C VAL A 28 -1.54 10.43 -12.53
N ASP A 29 -1.85 10.36 -13.83
CA ASP A 29 -2.40 9.16 -14.45
C ASP A 29 -1.46 7.96 -14.32
N TYR A 30 -0.15 8.19 -14.39
CA TYR A 30 0.86 7.15 -14.20
C TYR A 30 0.83 6.59 -12.77
N VAL A 31 0.76 7.47 -11.76
CA VAL A 31 0.65 7.03 -10.36
C VAL A 31 -0.66 6.28 -10.11
N ASP A 32 -1.78 6.74 -10.69
CA ASP A 32 -3.07 6.06 -10.59
C ASP A 32 -3.03 4.65 -11.22
N GLN A 33 -2.40 4.53 -12.39
CA GLN A 33 -2.18 3.23 -13.04
C GLN A 33 -1.31 2.29 -12.20
N LEU A 34 -0.22 2.79 -11.60
CA LEU A 34 0.63 1.99 -10.72
C LEU A 34 -0.12 1.54 -9.46
N THR A 35 -0.90 2.43 -8.86
CA THR A 35 -1.71 2.15 -7.66
C THR A 35 -2.73 1.05 -7.93
N LYS A 36 -3.38 1.08 -9.11
CA LYS A 36 -4.34 0.04 -9.56
C LYS A 36 -3.71 -1.35 -9.69
N ASN A 37 -2.42 -1.43 -10.00
CA ASN A 37 -1.71 -2.71 -10.09
C ASN A 37 -1.46 -3.37 -8.73
N ILE A 38 -1.52 -2.60 -7.63
CA ILE A 38 -1.37 -3.11 -6.27
C ILE A 38 -2.73 -3.64 -5.78
N LYS A 39 -2.95 -4.94 -5.93
CA LYS A 39 -4.21 -5.59 -5.53
C LYS A 39 -4.30 -5.76 -4.01
N PHE A 40 -5.30 -5.12 -3.40
CA PHE A 40 -5.71 -5.42 -2.03
C PHE A 40 -6.85 -6.44 -2.02
N PRO A 41 -6.71 -7.58 -1.31
CA PRO A 41 -7.76 -8.58 -1.23
C PRO A 41 -8.88 -8.08 -0.30
N GLY A 42 -10.04 -7.77 -0.87
CA GLY A 42 -11.27 -7.50 -0.12
C GLY A 42 -12.02 -6.26 -0.58
N ARG A 43 -13.35 -6.36 -0.54
CA ARG A 43 -14.23 -5.19 -0.73
C ARG A 43 -14.42 -4.51 0.63
N CYS A 44 -14.01 -3.25 0.74
CA CYS A 44 -14.28 -2.44 1.93
C CYS A 44 -15.57 -1.64 1.74
N THR A 45 -16.47 -1.68 2.71
CA THR A 45 -17.72 -0.88 2.71
C THR A 45 -17.51 0.50 3.32
N ARG A 46 -16.61 0.63 4.31
CA ARG A 46 -16.31 1.89 4.98
C ARG A 46 -15.36 2.75 4.14
N TRP A 47 -15.73 4.00 3.88
CA TRP A 47 -14.95 4.95 3.09
C TRP A 47 -13.59 5.28 3.74
N THR A 48 -13.53 5.34 5.07
CA THR A 48 -12.29 5.58 5.82
C THR A 48 -11.24 4.49 5.56
N THR A 49 -11.68 3.23 5.54
CA THR A 49 -10.81 2.09 5.22
C THR A 49 -10.32 2.14 3.77
N ARG A 50 -11.16 2.59 2.83
CA ARG A 50 -10.74 2.79 1.43
C ARG A 50 -9.65 3.84 1.31
N MET A 51 -9.80 4.97 2.00
CA MET A 51 -8.79 6.03 2.02
C MET A 51 -7.47 5.53 2.62
N PHE A 52 -7.54 4.78 3.73
CA PHE A 52 -6.35 4.18 4.35
C PHE A 52 -5.61 3.23 3.39
N ILE A 53 -6.34 2.34 2.70
CA ILE A 53 -5.75 1.43 1.72
C ILE A 53 -5.09 2.20 0.58
N TYR A 54 -5.76 3.25 0.09
CA TYR A 54 -5.21 4.11 -0.95
C TYR A 54 -3.91 4.79 -0.50
N PHE A 55 -3.86 5.34 0.72
CA PHE A 55 -2.63 5.90 1.26
C PHE A 55 -1.50 4.88 1.34
N MET A 56 -1.79 3.64 1.75
CA MET A 56 -0.80 2.56 1.76
C MET A 56 -0.29 2.23 0.35
N GLN A 57 -1.17 2.20 -0.65
CA GLN A 57 -0.76 2.01 -2.04
C GLN A 57 0.16 3.13 -2.52
N VAL A 58 -0.16 4.39 -2.22
CA VAL A 58 0.68 5.55 -2.58
C VAL A 58 2.05 5.48 -1.91
N ILE A 59 2.12 5.08 -0.64
CA ILE A 59 3.38 4.87 0.08
C ILE A 59 4.25 3.81 -0.63
N LEU A 60 3.66 2.70 -1.05
CA LEU A 60 4.37 1.64 -1.79
C LEU A 60 4.87 2.12 -3.15
N VAL A 61 4.07 2.88 -3.90
CA VAL A 61 4.48 3.48 -5.18
C VAL A 61 5.67 4.42 -4.97
N ASN A 62 5.61 5.29 -3.96
CA ASN A 62 6.70 6.21 -3.64
C ASN A 62 7.98 5.46 -3.22
N GLY A 63 7.85 4.43 -2.38
CA GLY A 63 8.97 3.58 -1.99
C GLY A 63 9.61 2.87 -3.18
N PHE A 64 8.79 2.39 -4.12
CA PHE A 64 9.26 1.79 -5.38
C PHE A 64 9.99 2.79 -6.27
N SER A 65 9.48 4.01 -6.41
CA SER A 65 10.15 5.09 -7.14
C SER A 65 11.50 5.44 -6.52
N LEU A 66 11.58 5.51 -5.19
CA LEU A 66 12.82 5.76 -4.48
C LEU A 66 13.82 4.61 -4.64
N MET A 67 13.37 3.36 -4.56
CA MET A 67 14.22 2.18 -4.79
C MET A 67 14.83 2.23 -6.20
N LYS A 68 14.04 2.52 -7.23
CA LYS A 68 14.54 2.64 -8.61
C LYS A 68 15.51 3.80 -8.81
N LEU A 69 15.35 4.87 -8.02
CA LEU A 69 16.25 6.02 -8.05
C LEU A 69 17.61 5.69 -7.41
N LEU A 70 17.60 5.01 -6.27
CA LEU A 70 18.81 4.67 -5.49
C LEU A 70 19.55 3.46 -6.06
N HIS A 71 18.83 2.51 -6.66
CA HIS A 71 19.33 1.23 -7.13
C HIS A 71 18.98 1.00 -8.61
N PRO A 72 19.75 1.58 -9.54
CA PRO A 72 19.49 1.46 -10.97
C PRO A 72 19.58 0.00 -11.48
N GLU A 73 20.25 -0.89 -10.75
CA GLU A 73 20.28 -2.34 -11.02
C GLU A 73 18.88 -2.98 -11.00
N TYR A 74 17.91 -2.37 -10.33
CA TYR A 74 16.55 -2.87 -10.20
C TYR A 74 15.52 -2.13 -11.06
N LYS A 75 15.97 -1.44 -12.12
CA LYS A 75 15.11 -0.63 -13.00
C LYS A 75 13.98 -1.44 -13.66
N GLU A 76 14.23 -2.70 -13.99
CA GLU A 76 13.28 -3.59 -14.68
C GLU A 76 12.28 -4.28 -13.74
N ILE A 77 12.47 -4.19 -12.42
CA ILE A 77 11.55 -4.80 -11.47
C ILE A 77 10.15 -4.20 -11.63
N LYS A 78 9.14 -5.07 -11.60
CA LYS A 78 7.72 -4.68 -11.60
C LYS A 78 7.28 -4.31 -10.20
N ILE A 79 6.30 -3.41 -10.11
CA ILE A 79 5.76 -2.96 -8.83
C ILE A 79 5.14 -4.11 -8.03
N THR A 80 4.58 -5.12 -8.69
CA THR A 80 4.01 -6.32 -8.07
C THR A 80 5.07 -7.07 -7.26
N ASP A 81 6.22 -7.30 -7.88
CA ASP A 81 7.30 -8.12 -7.32
C ASP A 81 7.95 -7.38 -6.14
N TYR A 82 8.09 -6.06 -6.26
CA TYR A 82 8.48 -5.19 -5.15
C TYR A 82 7.51 -5.30 -3.97
N VAL A 83 6.21 -5.18 -4.20
CA VAL A 83 5.20 -5.29 -3.13
C VAL A 83 5.21 -6.68 -2.49
N GLU A 84 5.35 -7.74 -3.27
CA GLU A 84 5.47 -9.11 -2.75
C GLU A 84 6.69 -9.27 -1.84
N SER A 85 7.84 -8.71 -2.23
CA SER A 85 9.05 -8.73 -1.39
C SER A 85 8.84 -8.04 -0.04
N ILE A 86 8.12 -6.91 -0.02
CA ILE A 86 7.83 -6.17 1.21
C ILE A 86 6.88 -6.96 2.10
N ILE A 87 5.85 -7.58 1.52
CA ILE A 87 4.92 -8.44 2.24
C ILE A 87 5.66 -9.60 2.90
N ASP A 88 6.60 -10.23 2.19
CA ASP A 88 7.38 -11.35 2.74
C ASP A 88 8.32 -10.91 3.85
N GLN A 89 8.97 -9.74 3.71
CA GLN A 89 9.75 -9.13 4.80
C GLN A 89 8.87 -8.83 6.03
N MET A 90 7.65 -8.31 5.84
CA MET A 90 6.72 -8.08 6.94
C MET A 90 6.31 -9.38 7.64
N LYS A 91 6.05 -10.46 6.91
CA LYS A 91 5.75 -11.78 7.49
C LYS A 91 6.90 -12.30 8.36
N ILE A 92 8.13 -12.22 7.86
CA ILE A 92 9.34 -12.66 8.60
C ILE A 92 9.51 -11.84 9.89
N ASN A 93 9.26 -10.52 9.81
CA ASN A 93 9.34 -9.67 10.99
C ASN A 93 8.27 -10.02 12.01
N LEU A 94 7.04 -10.29 11.58
CA LEU A 94 5.96 -10.71 12.49
C LEU A 94 6.30 -12.00 13.22
N THR A 95 6.78 -13.04 12.53
CA THR A 95 7.16 -14.31 13.18
C THR A 95 8.30 -14.12 14.18
N LYS A 96 9.27 -13.25 13.89
CA LYS A 96 10.35 -12.90 14.83
C LYS A 96 9.83 -12.25 16.12
N TYR A 97 8.77 -11.44 16.04
CA TYR A 97 8.17 -10.80 17.22
C TYR A 97 7.24 -11.75 17.98
N GLU A 98 6.53 -12.65 17.30
CA GLU A 98 5.71 -13.70 17.95
C GLU A 98 6.57 -14.64 18.81
N ILE A 99 7.77 -15.01 18.34
CA ILE A 99 8.73 -15.84 19.11
C ILE A 99 9.26 -15.10 20.35
N LYS A 100 9.33 -13.75 20.32
CA LYS A 100 9.71 -12.92 21.47
C LYS A 100 8.54 -12.63 22.42
N ALA A 101 7.31 -12.77 21.95
CA ALA A 101 6.10 -12.68 22.76
C ALA A 101 5.79 -14.05 23.40
N THR A 102 6.76 -14.60 24.14
CA THR A 102 6.45 -15.66 25.10
C THR A 102 5.42 -15.14 26.10
N PRO A 103 4.50 -15.99 26.59
CA PRO A 103 3.47 -15.53 27.52
C PRO A 103 4.18 -14.91 28.72
N ARG A 104 3.89 -13.64 29.01
CA ARG A 104 4.12 -13.13 30.36
C ARG A 104 3.40 -14.10 31.27
N LYS A 105 4.14 -14.93 32.00
CA LYS A 105 3.60 -15.61 33.17
C LYS A 105 2.99 -14.49 34.02
N ILE A 106 1.67 -14.49 34.13
CA ILE A 106 0.98 -13.65 35.12
C ILE A 106 1.24 -14.34 36.45
N GLU A 107 2.46 -14.23 36.96
CA GLU A 107 2.76 -14.56 38.34
C GLU A 107 2.26 -13.40 39.20
N GLY A 108 1.05 -13.59 39.74
CA GLY A 108 0.53 -12.85 40.88
C GLY A 108 0.23 -11.37 40.65
N CYS A 109 -0.99 -11.04 40.24
CA CYS A 109 -1.69 -9.84 40.71
C CYS A 109 -3.19 -10.04 40.47
N ASN A 110 -3.88 -10.65 41.44
CA ASN A 110 -5.29 -10.39 41.64
C ASN A 110 -5.43 -8.94 42.13
N GLN A 111 -5.35 -7.99 41.20
CA GLN A 111 -5.89 -6.66 41.43
C GLN A 111 -7.12 -6.53 40.52
N PRO A 112 -8.29 -6.16 41.06
CA PRO A 112 -9.40 -5.80 40.21
C PRO A 112 -8.89 -4.70 39.27
N VAL A 113 -9.07 -4.91 37.97
CA VAL A 113 -8.71 -3.94 36.94
C VAL A 113 -9.57 -2.70 37.16
N VAL A 114 -9.13 -1.80 38.03
CA VAL A 114 -9.63 -0.42 38.08
C VAL A 114 -9.15 0.18 36.77
N SER A 115 -10.05 0.19 35.79
CA SER A 115 -9.80 0.68 34.45
C SER A 115 -9.56 2.19 34.55
N PRO A 116 -8.34 2.72 34.29
CA PRO A 116 -8.16 4.15 34.27
C PRO A 116 -8.65 4.64 32.91
N ILE A 117 -9.75 5.39 32.96
CA ILE A 117 -10.27 6.26 31.89
C ILE A 117 -11.05 5.54 30.78
N LYS A 118 -12.39 5.57 30.91
CA LYS A 118 -13.34 5.31 29.83
C LYS A 118 -13.23 6.42 28.79
N GLY A 119 -12.36 6.22 27.79
CA GLY A 119 -12.31 7.06 26.60
C GLY A 119 -12.80 6.27 25.37
N PRO A 120 -13.65 6.85 24.49
CA PRO A 120 -14.16 6.19 23.27
C PRO A 120 -13.06 5.82 22.25
N VAL A 121 -11.83 6.28 22.48
CA VAL A 121 -10.69 6.08 21.60
C VAL A 121 -10.13 4.66 21.70
N ILE A 122 -10.13 4.03 22.88
CA ILE A 122 -9.49 2.71 23.08
C ILE A 122 -10.33 1.57 22.49
N GLU A 123 -11.67 1.67 22.53
CA GLU A 123 -12.56 0.71 21.85
C GLU A 123 -12.34 0.69 20.34
N ALA A 124 -12.08 1.85 19.73
CA ALA A 124 -11.75 1.92 18.31
C ALA A 124 -10.45 1.16 18.02
N TYR A 125 -9.37 1.43 18.78
CA TYR A 125 -8.08 0.76 18.57
C TYR A 125 -8.21 -0.78 18.70
N ASN A 126 -8.83 -1.28 19.77
CA ASN A 126 -8.97 -2.73 19.99
C ASN A 126 -9.87 -3.41 18.95
N VAL A 127 -10.91 -2.73 18.44
CA VAL A 127 -11.75 -3.25 17.35
C VAL A 127 -10.97 -3.31 16.03
N TYR A 128 -10.17 -2.28 15.72
CA TYR A 128 -9.35 -2.26 14.50
C TYR A 128 -8.23 -3.29 14.52
N THR A 129 -7.56 -3.51 15.68
CA THR A 129 -6.51 -4.54 15.79
C THR A 129 -7.08 -5.95 15.71
N LYS A 130 -8.27 -6.19 16.27
CA LYS A 130 -8.92 -7.50 16.23
C LYS A 130 -9.47 -7.83 14.83
N LEU A 131 -10.00 -6.82 14.13
CA LEU A 131 -10.43 -6.95 12.73
C LEU A 131 -9.23 -7.14 11.78
N SER A 132 -8.15 -6.38 11.96
CA SER A 132 -6.96 -6.54 11.10
C SER A 132 -6.31 -7.93 11.25
N LEU A 133 -6.29 -8.48 12.47
CA LEU A 133 -5.84 -9.86 12.72
C LEU A 133 -6.81 -10.91 12.13
N GLN A 134 -8.12 -10.70 12.22
CA GLN A 134 -9.11 -11.58 11.57
C GLN A 134 -8.96 -11.61 10.05
N TYR A 135 -8.71 -10.46 9.41
CA TYR A 135 -8.45 -10.39 7.97
C TYR A 135 -7.15 -11.10 7.57
N PHE A 136 -6.11 -11.04 8.41
CA PHE A 136 -4.86 -11.76 8.16
C PHE A 136 -5.03 -13.28 8.31
N HIS A 137 -5.81 -13.72 9.30
CA HIS A 137 -6.11 -15.15 9.53
C HIS A 137 -7.01 -15.75 8.44
N CYS A 138 -7.91 -14.97 7.84
CA CYS A 138 -8.78 -15.42 6.76
C CYS A 138 -7.99 -15.85 5.50
N LYS A 139 -6.77 -15.32 5.31
CA LYS A 139 -5.88 -15.67 4.18
C LYS A 139 -5.15 -17.01 4.35
N GLN A 140 -5.06 -17.54 5.58
CA GLN A 140 -4.43 -18.84 5.87
C GLN A 140 -5.42 -20.01 5.66
N LEU A 141 -6.73 -19.76 5.70
CA LEU A 141 -7.78 -20.79 5.63
C LEU A 141 -8.48 -20.91 4.28
N THR A 142 -8.23 -20.01 3.32
CA THR A 142 -8.80 -20.07 1.95
C THR A 142 -7.90 -20.77 0.93
N LYS A 143 -7.04 -21.70 1.37
CA LYS A 143 -6.43 -22.70 0.48
C LYS A 143 -7.37 -23.90 0.39
N PHE A 144 -8.42 -23.76 -0.40
CA PHE A 144 -9.19 -24.85 -1.03
C PHE A 144 -9.69 -24.35 -2.37
#